data_AF-A0A7J2LSF8-F1
#
_entry.id   AF-A0A7J2LSF8-F1
#
_cell.length_a   1.000
_cell.length_b   1.000
_cell.length_c   1.000
_cell.angle_alpha   90.00
_cell.angle_beta   90.00
_cell.angle_gamma   90.00
#
_symmetry.space_group_name_H-M   'P 1'
#
loop_
_entity.id
_entity.type
_entity.pdbx_description
1 polymer ?
#
loop_
_entity_poly.entity_id
_entity_poly.type
_entity_poly.pdbx_seq_one_letter_code
_entity_poly.pdbx_strand_id
1 'polypeptide(L)'
;LAEFIGGCGAGRAYLALEPNGDIQPCVFLPVKIGNILKDDFEELWRSNEVLEALRNRELLSEPCRSCPYRDVCGGCRARAYGYFGDYLAPDPGCIYVKDLWEKIVKEVSQRSSLVTRKLEKSSHAPRTA
;
A
#
# COMPACT_ATOMS: atom_id res chain seq x y z
N LEU A 1 -10.68 -18.14 11.90
CA LEU A 1 -10.76 -16.72 11.47
C LEU A 1 -10.16 -16.50 10.08
N ALA A 2 -8.91 -16.92 9.81
CA ALA A 2 -8.29 -16.78 8.48
C ALA A 2 -9.03 -17.56 7.36
N GLU A 3 -9.69 -18.68 7.68
CA GLU A 3 -10.59 -19.38 6.75
C GLU A 3 -11.85 -18.59 6.37
N PHE A 4 -12.25 -17.60 7.19
CA PHE A 4 -13.49 -16.82 7.00
C PHE A 4 -13.22 -15.35 6.67
N ILE A 5 -12.03 -14.84 6.96
CA ILE A 5 -11.57 -13.48 6.69
C ILE A 5 -10.46 -13.57 5.65
N GLY A 6 -10.85 -13.76 4.40
CA GLY A 6 -9.90 -13.70 3.29
C GLY A 6 -9.43 -12.27 3.01
N GLY A 7 -8.24 -12.13 2.44
CA GLY A 7 -7.70 -10.83 2.02
C GLY A 7 -6.94 -10.06 3.09
N CYS A 8 -6.74 -8.76 2.86
CA CYS A 8 -6.06 -7.90 3.84
C CYS A 8 -6.91 -7.70 5.10
N GLY A 9 -6.29 -7.93 6.27
CA GLY A 9 -6.90 -7.70 7.58
C GLY A 9 -6.63 -6.31 8.18
N ALA A 10 -5.85 -5.46 7.50
CA ALA A 10 -5.50 -4.11 7.97
C ALA A 10 -6.75 -3.29 8.26
N GLY A 11 -6.90 -2.80 9.49
CA GLY A 11 -8.07 -2.02 9.91
C GLY A 11 -9.40 -2.80 10.02
N ARG A 12 -9.40 -4.09 9.65
CA ARG A 12 -10.57 -4.99 9.67
C ARG A 12 -10.50 -6.00 10.82
N ALA A 13 -9.30 -6.53 11.05
CA ALA A 13 -9.04 -7.56 12.05
C ALA A 13 -7.91 -7.19 13.00
N TYR A 14 -7.03 -6.26 12.61
CA TYR A 14 -5.92 -5.81 13.42
C TYR A 14 -5.49 -4.38 13.07
N LEU A 15 -4.65 -3.82 13.95
CA LEU A 15 -3.87 -2.60 13.77
C LEU A 15 -2.41 -2.89 14.14
N ALA A 16 -1.52 -1.98 13.77
CA ALA A 16 -0.17 -1.92 14.27
C ALA A 16 -0.02 -0.76 15.26
N LEU A 17 0.80 -0.98 16.29
CA LEU A 17 1.13 0.01 17.30
C LEU A 17 2.64 0.22 17.30
N GLU A 18 3.06 1.45 17.11
CA GLU A 18 4.45 1.87 17.18
C GLU A 18 4.87 2.10 18.65
N PRO A 19 6.18 2.01 18.98
CA PRO A 19 6.66 2.21 20.37
C PRO A 19 6.34 3.59 20.97
N ASN A 20 6.13 4.61 20.14
CA ASN A 20 5.73 5.96 20.56
C ASN A 20 4.21 6.10 20.77
N GLY A 21 3.46 5.01 20.64
CA GLY A 21 2.01 4.98 20.75
C GLY A 21 1.26 5.26 19.45
N ASP A 22 1.94 5.57 18.34
CA ASP A 22 1.27 5.83 17.06
C ASP A 22 0.59 4.56 16.54
N ILE A 23 -0.62 4.72 16.03
CA ILE A 23 -1.44 3.64 15.51
C ILE A 23 -1.43 3.70 13.98
N GLN A 24 -1.26 2.54 13.35
CA GLN A 24 -1.33 2.35 11.90
C GLN A 24 -2.26 1.17 11.56
N PRO A 25 -2.87 1.12 10.36
CA PRO A 25 -3.72 -0.01 9.98
C PRO A 25 -2.99 -1.35 9.84
N CYS A 26 -1.69 -1.33 9.51
CA CYS A 26 -0.85 -2.50 9.35
C CYS A 26 0.62 -2.11 9.49
N VAL A 27 1.47 -3.03 9.96
CA VAL A 27 2.93 -2.83 10.11
C VAL A 27 3.64 -2.49 8.79
N PHE A 28 3.01 -2.79 7.65
CA PHE A 28 3.53 -2.48 6.32
C PHE A 28 2.79 -1.33 5.63
N LEU A 29 1.78 -0.72 6.28
CA LEU A 29 1.01 0.39 5.77
C LEU A 29 1.24 1.62 6.66
N PRO A 30 2.29 2.43 6.39
CA PRO A 30 2.74 3.51 7.27
C PRO A 30 1.84 4.75 7.16
N VAL A 31 0.54 4.57 7.38
CA VAL A 31 -0.48 5.60 7.46
C VAL A 31 -0.83 5.76 8.92
N LYS A 32 -0.42 6.86 9.54
CA LYS A 32 -0.78 7.17 10.92
C LYS A 32 -2.27 7.52 10.99
N ILE A 33 -3.01 6.80 11.83
CA ILE A 33 -4.46 7.00 12.03
C ILE A 33 -4.81 7.56 13.42
N GLY A 34 -3.84 7.58 14.34
CA GLY A 34 -3.96 8.17 15.67
C GLY A 34 -2.80 7.78 16.58
N ASN A 35 -2.99 7.93 17.88
CA ASN A 35 -2.05 7.57 18.93
C ASN A 35 -2.79 7.09 20.20
N ILE A 36 -2.43 5.89 20.68
CA ILE A 36 -3.12 5.21 21.79
C ILE A 36 -3.08 5.97 23.12
N LEU A 37 -2.09 6.86 23.29
CA LEU A 37 -1.90 7.63 24.52
C LEU A 37 -2.72 8.94 24.53
N LYS A 38 -3.35 9.28 23.40
CA LYS A 38 -4.01 10.58 23.19
C LYS A 38 -5.46 10.45 22.74
N ASP A 39 -5.74 9.47 21.89
CA ASP A 39 -7.04 9.33 21.24
C ASP A 39 -7.91 8.29 21.94
N ASP A 40 -9.23 8.44 21.85
CA ASP A 40 -10.17 7.38 22.22
C ASP A 40 -10.06 6.25 21.19
N PHE A 41 -9.54 5.11 21.64
CA PHE A 41 -9.30 3.96 20.79
C PHE A 41 -10.60 3.36 20.23
N GLU A 42 -11.68 3.35 21.01
CA GLU A 42 -12.95 2.76 20.54
C GLU A 42 -13.55 3.63 19.44
N GLU A 43 -13.56 4.94 19.63
CA GLU A 43 -14.02 5.88 18.61
C GLU A 43 -13.13 5.81 17.37
N LEU A 44 -11.81 5.87 17.54
CA LEU A 44 -10.86 5.71 16.43
C LEU A 44 -11.09 4.41 15.66
N TRP A 45 -11.28 3.29 16.37
CA TRP A 45 -11.54 2.01 15.72
C TRP A 45 -12.87 2.04 14.96
N ARG A 46 -13.92 2.69 15.45
CA ARG A 46 -15.25 2.66 14.82
C ARG A 46 -15.43 3.65 13.68
N SER A 47 -14.85 4.83 13.76
CA SER A 47 -15.21 5.96 12.88
C SER A 47 -14.05 6.54 12.06
N ASN A 48 -12.82 6.06 12.23
CA ASN A 48 -11.69 6.58 11.46
C ASN A 48 -11.87 6.32 9.95
N GLU A 49 -11.77 7.38 9.15
CA GLU A 49 -12.03 7.35 7.70
C GLU A 49 -11.14 6.36 6.94
N VAL A 50 -9.86 6.22 7.33
CA VAL A 50 -8.94 5.25 6.71
C VAL A 50 -9.40 3.82 7.01
N LEU A 51 -9.84 3.56 8.25
CA LEU A 51 -10.32 2.23 8.63
C LEU A 51 -11.62 1.88 7.90
N GLU A 52 -12.55 2.83 7.80
CA GLU A 52 -13.78 2.67 7.02
C GLU A 52 -13.48 2.39 5.54
N ALA A 53 -12.54 3.13 4.95
CA ALA A 53 -12.11 2.89 3.58
C ALA A 53 -11.49 1.49 3.38
N LEU A 54 -10.69 1.01 4.34
CA LEU A 54 -10.08 -0.32 4.31
C LEU A 54 -11.09 -1.46 4.53
N ARG A 55 -12.18 -1.20 5.25
CA ARG A 55 -13.29 -2.15 5.48
C ARG A 55 -14.20 -2.25 4.27
N ASN A 56 -14.42 -1.13 3.58
CA ASN A 56 -15.33 -1.07 2.45
C ASN A 56 -14.66 -1.50 1.14
N ARG A 57 -14.90 -2.75 0.74
CA ARG A 57 -14.33 -3.31 -0.49
C ARG A 57 -14.93 -2.73 -1.78
N GLU A 58 -16.06 -2.03 -1.71
CA GLU A 58 -16.67 -1.35 -2.87
C GLU A 58 -15.88 -0.09 -3.27
N LEU A 59 -15.06 0.45 -2.37
CA LEU A 59 -14.22 1.60 -2.63
C LEU A 59 -12.91 1.26 -3.35
N LEU A 60 -12.56 -0.02 -3.45
CA LEU A 60 -11.34 -0.45 -4.16
C LEU A 60 -11.37 0.04 -5.60
N SER A 61 -10.21 0.35 -6.16
CA SER A 61 -10.08 0.72 -7.57
C SER A 61 -10.25 -0.51 -8.47
N GLU A 62 -10.58 -0.29 -9.75
CA GLU A 62 -10.61 -1.37 -10.73
C GLU A 62 -9.22 -2.00 -10.92
N PRO A 63 -9.13 -3.32 -11.16
CA PRO A 63 -10.23 -4.25 -11.38
C PRO A 63 -10.83 -4.86 -10.10
N CYS A 64 -10.34 -4.45 -8.91
CA CYS A 64 -10.71 -5.09 -7.65
C CYS A 64 -12.18 -4.86 -7.27
N ARG A 65 -12.75 -3.70 -7.65
CA ARG A 65 -14.16 -3.34 -7.38
C ARG A 65 -15.16 -4.28 -8.07
N SER A 66 -14.90 -4.61 -9.33
CA SER A 66 -15.74 -5.49 -10.14
C SER A 66 -15.30 -6.97 -10.10
N CYS A 67 -14.22 -7.29 -9.38
CA CYS A 67 -13.67 -8.64 -9.31
C CYS A 67 -14.65 -9.62 -8.64
N PRO A 68 -14.88 -10.82 -9.22
CA PRO A 68 -15.74 -11.84 -8.61
C PRO A 68 -15.23 -12.34 -7.25
N TYR A 69 -13.95 -12.13 -6.95
CA TYR A 69 -13.32 -12.49 -5.68
C TYR A 69 -13.17 -11.30 -4.72
N ARG A 70 -13.79 -10.15 -5.00
CA ARG A 70 -13.65 -8.92 -4.21
C ARG A 70 -13.80 -9.19 -2.71
N ASP A 71 -14.88 -9.86 -2.32
CA ASP A 71 -15.30 -10.01 -0.93
C ASP A 71 -14.40 -10.98 -0.13
N VAL A 72 -13.67 -11.86 -0.83
CA VAL A 72 -12.74 -12.83 -0.24
C VAL A 72 -11.28 -12.44 -0.39
N CYS A 73 -10.88 -11.65 -1.38
CA CYS A 73 -9.47 -11.32 -1.64
C CYS A 73 -9.21 -9.83 -1.45
N GLY A 74 -9.49 -9.00 -2.45
CA GLY A 74 -9.14 -7.58 -2.45
C GLY A 74 -7.64 -7.29 -2.57
N GLY A 75 -6.72 -8.22 -2.26
CA GLY A 75 -5.27 -8.00 -2.32
C GLY A 75 -4.67 -7.34 -1.07
N CYS A 76 -3.37 -7.08 -1.08
CA CYS A 76 -2.63 -6.42 0.00
C CYS A 76 -2.67 -4.89 -0.12
N ARG A 77 -3.25 -4.23 0.89
CA ARG A 77 -3.36 -2.76 0.95
C ARG A 77 -2.03 -2.06 1.16
N ALA A 78 -1.09 -2.70 1.89
CA ALA A 78 0.26 -2.20 2.04
C ALA A 78 1.04 -2.19 0.71
N ARG A 79 0.91 -3.23 -0.13
CA ARG A 79 1.53 -3.24 -1.47
C ARG A 79 0.91 -2.19 -2.39
N ALA A 80 -0.42 -2.09 -2.41
CA ALA A 80 -1.11 -1.06 -3.17
C ALA A 80 -0.57 0.34 -2.81
N TYR A 81 -0.50 0.67 -1.52
CA TYR A 81 0.04 1.94 -1.05
C TYR A 81 1.52 2.12 -1.40
N GLY A 82 2.36 1.11 -1.19
CA GLY A 82 3.79 1.20 -1.46
C GLY A 82 4.15 1.45 -2.92
N TYR A 83 3.34 0.95 -3.87
CA TYR A 83 3.58 1.13 -5.30
C TYR A 83 2.87 2.35 -5.89
N PHE A 84 1.67 2.68 -5.39
CA PHE A 84 0.80 3.68 -6.02
C PHE A 84 0.52 4.90 -5.14
N GLY A 85 0.93 4.90 -3.87
CA GLY A 85 0.54 5.93 -2.90
C GLY A 85 -0.94 5.88 -2.51
N ASP A 86 -1.68 4.86 -2.95
CA ASP A 86 -3.10 4.69 -2.73
C ASP A 86 -3.36 3.28 -2.20
N TYR A 87 -3.86 3.17 -0.97
CA TYR A 87 -4.18 1.89 -0.35
C TYR A 87 -5.45 1.23 -0.94
N LEU A 88 -6.27 1.97 -1.69
CA LEU A 88 -7.43 1.45 -2.43
C LEU A 88 -7.06 0.93 -3.83
N ALA A 89 -5.83 1.20 -4.29
CA ALA A 89 -5.33 0.69 -5.57
C ALA A 89 -5.25 -0.85 -5.59
N PRO A 90 -5.17 -1.45 -6.79
CA PRO A 90 -4.96 -2.89 -6.93
C PRO A 90 -3.63 -3.32 -6.32
N ASP A 91 -3.59 -4.55 -5.81
CA ASP A 91 -2.33 -5.16 -5.42
C ASP A 91 -1.55 -5.58 -6.68
N PRO A 92 -0.33 -5.05 -6.91
CA PRO A 92 0.44 -5.37 -8.10
C PRO A 92 0.85 -6.84 -8.19
N GLY A 93 0.80 -7.59 -7.07
CA GLY A 93 1.04 -9.03 -7.07
C GLY A 93 -0.15 -9.88 -7.52
N CYS A 94 -1.30 -9.27 -7.84
CA CYS A 94 -2.49 -9.99 -8.28
C CYS A 94 -2.39 -10.40 -9.75
N ILE A 95 -2.76 -11.65 -10.06
CA ILE A 95 -2.74 -12.19 -11.43
C ILE A 95 -3.67 -11.44 -12.41
N TYR A 96 -4.74 -10.83 -11.90
CA TYR A 96 -5.71 -10.06 -12.71
C TYR A 96 -5.18 -8.69 -13.14
N VAL A 97 -4.03 -8.24 -12.60
CA VAL A 97 -3.39 -6.96 -12.97
C VAL A 97 -1.98 -7.18 -13.52
N LYS A 98 -1.73 -8.33 -14.14
CA LYS A 98 -0.41 -8.67 -14.70
C LYS A 98 0.13 -7.58 -15.64
N ASP A 99 -0.71 -7.02 -16.50
CA ASP A 99 -0.32 -5.96 -17.43
C ASP A 99 0.13 -4.68 -16.70
N LEU A 100 -0.48 -4.37 -15.55
CA LEU A 100 -0.05 -3.26 -14.69
C LEU A 100 1.33 -3.54 -14.10
N TRP A 101 1.57 -4.76 -13.62
CA TRP A 101 2.87 -5.17 -13.12
C TRP A 101 3.97 -5.09 -14.19
N GLU A 102 3.69 -5.58 -15.40
CA GLU A 102 4.63 -5.52 -16.52
C GLU A 102 4.99 -4.07 -16.90
N LYS A 103 4.02 -3.14 -16.84
CA LYS A 103 4.27 -1.70 -17.03
C LYS A 103 5.19 -1.14 -15.95
N ILE A 104 4.91 -1.41 -14.67
CA ILE A 104 5.75 -0.96 -13.54
C ILE A 104 7.18 -1.46 -13.68
N VAL A 105 7.38 -2.74 -13.97
CA VAL A 105 8.70 -3.33 -14.16
C VAL A 105 9.45 -2.65 -15.31
N LYS A 106 8.77 -2.36 -16.42
CA LYS A 106 9.36 -1.67 -17.57
C LYS A 106 9.80 -0.25 -17.21
N GLU A 107 8.95 0.51 -16.51
CA GLU A 107 9.25 1.88 -16.07
C GLU A 107 10.43 1.93 -15.10
N VAL A 108 10.46 1.05 -14.11
CA VAL A 108 11.57 0.94 -13.14
C VAL A 108 12.86 0.56 -13.85
N SER A 109 12.81 -0.38 -14.79
CA SER A 109 13.98 -0.81 -15.57
C SER A 109 14.55 0.34 -16.41
N GLN A 110 13.68 1.13 -17.05
CA GLN A 110 14.07 2.33 -17.78
C GLN A 110 14.68 3.38 -16.87
N ARG A 111 14.05 3.67 -15.71
CA ARG A 111 14.57 4.64 -14.74
C ARG A 111 15.93 4.24 -14.19
N SER A 112 16.13 2.95 -13.89
CA SER A 112 17.41 2.40 -13.45
C SER A 112 18.50 2.62 -14.50
N SER A 113 18.22 2.28 -15.77
CA SER A 113 19.17 2.51 -16.86
C SER A 113 19.53 3.99 -17.07
N LEU A 114 18.58 4.91 -16.85
CA LEU A 114 18.78 6.36 -16.92
C LEU A 114 19.65 6.87 -15.77
N VAL A 115 19.45 6.35 -14.55
CA VAL A 115 20.27 6.69 -13.38
C VAL A 115 21.70 6.21 -13.58
N THR A 116 21.92 4.97 -14.02
CA THR A 116 23.26 4.44 -14.31
C THR A 116 24.00 5.32 -15.33
N ARG A 117 23.34 5.67 -16.44
CA ARG A 117 23.91 6.56 -17.47
C ARG A 117 24.21 7.97 -16.96
N LYS A 118 23.40 8.50 -16.02
CA LYS A 118 23.62 9.83 -15.43
C LYS A 118 24.81 9.84 -14.46
N LEU A 119 24.99 8.75 -13.69
CA LEU A 119 26.14 8.56 -12.81
C LEU A 119 27.44 8.40 -13.62
N GLU A 120 27.43 7.63 -14.71
CA GLU A 120 28.58 7.47 -15.62
C GLU A 120 28.99 8.79 -16.29
N LYS A 121 28.03 9.65 -16.65
CA LYS A 121 28.32 10.98 -17.21
C LYS A 121 28.82 11.98 -16.15
N SER A 122 28.38 11.86 -14.90
CA SER A 122 28.83 12.72 -13.80
C SER A 122 30.23 12.39 -13.29
N SER A 123 30.71 11.15 -13.47
CA SER A 123 32.07 10.74 -13.09
C SER A 123 33.15 11.14 -14.08
N HIS A 124 32.78 11.66 -15.26
CA HIS A 124 33.69 12.14 -16.31
C HIS A 124 33.74 13.67 -16.42
N ALA A 125 33.19 14.42 -15.46
CA ALA A 125 33.40 15.86 -15.40
C ALA A 125 34.89 16.13 -15.08
N PRO A 126 35.64 16.87 -15.92
CA PRO A 126 37.03 17.20 -15.62
C PRO A 126 37.07 17.96 -14.30
N ARG A 127 37.89 17.49 -13.37
CA ARG A 127 38.23 18.27 -12.17
C ARG A 127 39.01 19.49 -12.65
N THR A 128 38.33 20.63 -12.75
CA THR A 128 38.98 21.92 -12.97
C THR A 128 39.87 22.19 -11.76
N ALA A 129 41.18 22.23 -11.99
CA ALA A 129 42.18 22.75 -11.06
C ALA A 129 42.21 24.28 -11.12
#